data_AF-A0A7V3CQY7-F1
#
_entry.id   AF-A0A7V3CQY7-F1
#
_cell.length_a   1.000
_cell.length_b   1.000
_cell.length_c   1.000
_cell.angle_alpha   90.00
_cell.angle_beta   90.00
_cell.angle_gamma   90.00
#
_symmetry.space_group_name_H-M   'P 1'
#
loop_
_entity.id
_entity.type
_entity.pdbx_description
1 polymer ?
#
loop_
_entity_poly.entity_id
_entity_poly.type
_entity_poly.pdbx_seq_one_letter_code
_entity_poly.pdbx_strand_id
1 'polypeptide(L)'
;MPADAGFVLAVFAAIVALAAGVYGTWAAVHNAKSREEKAAIVKVATAMWAGIAFLSIPSTLALMGAIDRWTYLVLVSLFVVALVPFVIWANRCVAKACRVRDGLEE
;
A
#
# COMPACT_ATOMS: atom_id res chain seq x y z
N MET A 1 -24.67 15.51 12.79
CA MET A 1 -24.83 14.74 11.54
C MET A 1 -25.38 13.39 11.90
N PRO A 2 -26.38 12.87 11.19
CA PRO A 2 -26.91 11.55 11.49
C PRO A 2 -25.80 10.52 11.22
N ALA A 3 -25.67 9.52 12.10
CA ALA A 3 -24.53 8.59 12.15
C ALA A 3 -24.41 7.70 10.89
N ASP A 4 -25.48 7.58 10.14
CA ASP A 4 -25.62 6.93 8.83
C ASP A 4 -24.82 7.64 7.72
N ALA A 5 -24.87 8.97 7.64
CA ALA A 5 -24.17 9.72 6.59
C ALA A 5 -22.64 9.57 6.68
N GLY A 6 -22.11 9.54 7.90
CA GLY A 6 -20.67 9.36 8.15
C GLY A 6 -20.18 7.96 7.76
N PHE A 7 -20.96 6.93 8.09
CA PHE A 7 -20.64 5.56 7.71
C PHE A 7 -20.70 5.35 6.20
N VAL A 8 -21.76 5.84 5.55
CA VAL A 8 -21.92 5.74 4.09
C VAL A 8 -20.75 6.42 3.37
N LEU A 9 -20.38 7.63 3.79
CA LEU A 9 -19.23 8.34 3.21
C LEU A 9 -17.92 7.57 3.40
N ALA A 10 -17.70 6.96 4.57
CA ALA A 10 -16.50 6.17 4.85
C ALA A 10 -16.40 4.93 3.94
N VAL A 11 -17.52 4.23 3.72
CA VAL A 11 -17.58 3.08 2.81
C VAL A 11 -17.28 3.52 1.38
N PHE A 12 -17.91 4.59 0.89
CA PHE A 12 -17.64 5.11 -0.45
C PHE A 12 -16.17 5.54 -0.61
N ALA A 13 -15.62 6.23 0.38
CA ALA A 13 -14.22 6.64 0.37
C ALA A 13 -13.28 5.43 0.31
N ALA A 14 -13.57 4.35 1.06
CA ALA A 14 -12.79 3.12 1.03
C ALA A 14 -12.84 2.44 -0.34
N ILE A 15 -14.01 2.35 -0.98
CA ILE A 15 -14.17 1.78 -2.32
C ILE A 15 -13.38 2.58 -3.35
N VAL A 16 -13.50 3.91 -3.32
CA VAL A 16 -12.77 4.80 -4.25
C VAL A 16 -11.26 4.68 -4.03
N ALA A 17 -10.80 4.63 -2.78
CA ALA A 17 -9.39 4.46 -2.47
C ALA A 17 -8.83 3.12 -2.99
N LEU A 18 -9.58 2.02 -2.83
CA LEU A 18 -9.19 0.71 -3.38
C LEU A 18 -9.14 0.73 -4.91
N ALA A 19 -10.16 1.29 -5.56
CA ALA A 19 -10.20 1.40 -7.02
C ALA A 19 -9.02 2.24 -7.55
N ALA A 20 -8.71 3.37 -6.91
CA ALA A 20 -7.57 4.21 -7.23
C ALA A 20 -6.23 3.46 -7.04
N GLY A 21 -6.08 2.71 -5.94
CA GLY A 21 -4.88 1.90 -5.68
C GLY A 21 -4.67 0.80 -6.71
N VAL A 22 -5.74 0.09 -7.09
CA VAL A 22 -5.70 -0.97 -8.12
C VAL A 22 -5.34 -0.37 -9.47
N TYR A 23 -6.00 0.73 -9.86
CA TYR A 23 -5.72 1.42 -11.11
C TYR A 23 -4.28 1.95 -11.15
N GLY A 24 -3.79 2.57 -10.07
CA GLY A 24 -2.42 3.05 -9.97
C GLY A 24 -1.39 1.92 -10.11
N THR A 25 -1.65 0.78 -9.45
CA THR A 25 -0.80 -0.42 -9.58
C THR A 25 -0.78 -0.94 -11.02
N TRP A 26 -1.95 -1.05 -11.64
CA TRP A 26 -2.09 -1.49 -13.03
C TRP A 26 -1.36 -0.55 -14.00
N ALA A 27 -1.55 0.76 -13.86
CA ALA A 27 -0.90 1.77 -14.70
C ALA A 27 0.63 1.70 -14.57
N ALA A 28 1.16 1.52 -13.36
CA ALA A 28 2.59 1.37 -13.13
C ALA A 28 3.16 0.12 -13.83
N VAL A 29 2.47 -1.02 -13.74
CA VAL A 29 2.88 -2.27 -14.40
C VAL A 29 2.75 -2.17 -15.93
N HIS A 30 1.72 -1.49 -16.42
CA HIS A 30 1.47 -1.31 -17.85
C HIS A 30 2.54 -0.42 -18.50
N ASN A 31 2.93 0.68 -17.84
CA ASN A 31 3.90 1.65 -18.34
C ASN A 31 5.36 1.18 -18.25
N ALA A 32 5.64 0.13 -17.48
CA ALA A 32 6.99 -0.42 -17.33
C ALA A 32 7.50 -1.03 -18.64
N LYS A 33 8.75 -0.70 -19.01
CA LYS A 33 9.30 -1.00 -20.33
C LYS A 33 10.01 -2.36 -20.40
N SER A 34 10.56 -2.84 -19.29
CA SER A 34 11.28 -4.11 -19.23
C SER A 34 10.58 -5.17 -18.35
N ARG A 35 10.91 -6.45 -18.58
CA ARG A 35 10.38 -7.56 -17.77
C ARG A 35 10.85 -7.49 -16.32
N GLU A 36 12.06 -7.00 -16.10
CA GLU A 36 12.65 -6.85 -14.77
C GLU A 36 12.05 -5.67 -14.00
N GLU A 37 11.79 -4.55 -14.69
CA GLU A 37 11.09 -3.39 -14.13
C GLU A 37 9.67 -3.78 -13.70
N LYS A 38 8.96 -4.54 -14.55
CA LYS A 38 7.64 -5.12 -14.21
C LYS A 38 7.72 -6.02 -12.98
N ALA A 39 8.70 -6.93 -12.90
CA ALA A 39 8.86 -7.82 -11.76
C ALA A 39 9.16 -7.05 -10.46
N ALA A 40 9.99 -6.01 -10.52
CA ALA A 40 10.27 -5.14 -9.38
C ALA A 40 9.03 -4.37 -8.92
N ILE A 41 8.27 -3.77 -9.85
CA ILE A 41 7.02 -3.06 -9.53
C ILE A 41 5.99 -4.01 -8.93
N VAL A 42 5.79 -5.20 -9.51
CA VAL A 42 4.86 -6.20 -8.97
C VAL A 42 5.29 -6.63 -7.57
N LYS A 43 6.58 -6.86 -7.33
CA LYS A 43 7.10 -7.22 -6.00
C LYS A 43 6.80 -6.14 -4.96
N VAL A 44 7.07 -4.87 -5.29
CA VAL A 44 6.80 -3.73 -4.41
C VAL A 44 5.29 -3.56 -4.18
N ALA A 45 4.49 -3.64 -5.24
CA ALA A 45 3.03 -3.53 -5.16
C ALA A 45 2.43 -4.62 -4.28
N THR A 46 2.82 -5.88 -4.46
CA THR A 46 2.37 -7.00 -3.62
C THR A 46 2.71 -6.78 -2.15
N ALA A 47 3.92 -6.29 -1.85
CA ALA A 47 4.31 -5.99 -0.48
C ALA A 47 3.48 -4.85 0.14
N MET A 48 3.18 -3.80 -0.64
CA MET A 48 2.32 -2.70 -0.19
C MET A 48 0.88 -3.19 0.07
N TRP A 49 0.31 -3.95 -0.86
CA TRP A 49 -1.04 -4.53 -0.71
C TRP A 49 -1.12 -5.49 0.49
N ALA A 50 -0.08 -6.28 0.73
CA ALA A 50 0.01 -7.11 1.93
C ALA A 50 0.04 -6.27 3.21
N GLY A 51 0.76 -5.15 3.22
CA GLY A 51 0.76 -4.20 4.34
C GLY A 51 -0.62 -3.59 4.60
N ILE A 52 -1.34 -3.20 3.55
CA ILE A 52 -2.71 -2.68 3.65
C ILE A 52 -3.66 -3.77 4.20
N ALA A 53 -3.56 -5.00 3.68
CA ALA A 53 -4.35 -6.12 4.17
C ALA A 53 -4.02 -6.47 5.63
N PHE A 54 -2.77 -6.32 6.05
CA PHE A 54 -2.39 -6.49 7.44
C PHE A 54 -3.04 -5.42 8.33
N LEU A 55 -3.09 -4.15 7.89
CA LEU A 55 -3.69 -3.05 8.65
C LEU A 55 -5.23 -3.13 8.71
N SER A 56 -5.88 -3.80 7.75
CA SER A 56 -7.34 -3.96 7.76
C SER A 56 -7.83 -4.85 8.92
N ILE A 57 -7.02 -5.80 9.38
CA ILE A 57 -7.33 -6.68 10.53
C ILE A 57 -7.50 -5.88 11.83
N PRO A 58 -6.50 -5.13 12.33
CA PRO A 58 -6.65 -4.34 13.55
C PRO A 58 -7.68 -3.23 13.37
N SER A 59 -7.86 -2.68 12.17
CA SER A 59 -8.93 -1.71 11.89
C SER A 59 -10.32 -2.31 12.10
N THR A 60 -10.54 -3.53 11.61
CA THR A 60 -11.80 -4.26 11.81
C THR A 60 -12.01 -4.61 13.28
N LEU A 61 -10.97 -5.09 13.96
CA LEU A 61 -11.03 -5.39 15.39
C LEU A 61 -11.33 -4.15 16.24
N ALA A 62 -10.76 -3.00 15.90
CA ALA A 62 -11.06 -1.73 16.56
C ALA A 62 -12.52 -1.31 16.35
N LEU A 63 -13.05 -1.47 15.13
CA LEU A 63 -14.47 -1.18 14.83
C LEU A 63 -15.43 -2.11 15.58
N MET A 64 -15.04 -3.37 15.81
CA MET A 64 -15.79 -4.33 16.64
C MET A 64 -15.65 -4.09 18.15
N GLY A 65 -14.80 -3.14 18.56
CA GLY A 65 -14.49 -2.90 19.98
C GLY A 65 -13.67 -4.01 20.64
N ALA A 66 -13.04 -4.89 19.84
CA ALA A 66 -12.26 -6.02 20.33
C ALA A 66 -10.84 -5.63 20.81
N ILE A 67 -10.34 -4.46 20.37
CA ILE A 67 -9.09 -3.87 20.84
C ILE A 67 -9.34 -2.43 21.27
N ASP A 68 -8.57 -1.96 22.26
CA ASP A 68 -8.67 -0.58 22.73
C ASP A 68 -8.05 0.41 21.72
N ARG A 69 -8.45 1.67 21.85
CA ARG A 69 -8.03 2.75 20.96
C ARG A 69 -6.52 2.99 20.97
N TRP A 70 -5.85 2.81 22.11
CA TRP A 70 -4.40 3.04 22.21
C TRP A 70 -3.63 1.96 21.46
N THR A 71 -4.03 0.69 21.62
CA THR A 71 -3.47 -0.42 20.84
C THR A 71 -3.62 -0.18 19.34
N TYR A 72 -4.80 0.25 18.88
CA TYR A 72 -5.01 0.61 17.48
C TYR A 72 -4.09 1.75 17.01
N LEU A 73 -3.98 2.83 17.79
CA LEU A 73 -3.13 3.97 17.44
C LEU A 73 -1.65 3.60 17.37
N VAL A 74 -1.17 2.75 18.27
CA VAL A 74 0.22 2.24 18.23
C VAL A 74 0.46 1.44 16.96
N LEU A 75 -0.45 0.52 16.60
CA LEU A 75 -0.33 -0.28 15.38
C LEU A 75 -0.30 0.58 14.12
N VAL A 76 -1.20 1.56 14.02
CA VAL A 76 -1.23 2.52 12.90
C VAL A 76 0.05 3.35 12.85
N SER A 77 0.53 3.83 13.99
CA SER A 77 1.75 4.63 14.06
C SER A 77 2.97 3.82 13.62
N LEU A 78 3.08 2.57 14.06
CA LEU A 78 4.15 1.66 13.63
C LEU A 78 4.09 1.39 12.13
N PHE A 79 2.89 1.20 11.57
CA PHE A 79 2.72 1.05 10.13
C PHE A 79 3.22 2.27 9.36
N VAL A 80 2.82 3.48 9.78
CA VAL A 80 3.26 4.74 9.15
C VAL A 80 4.77 4.91 9.23
N VAL A 81 5.38 4.62 10.39
CA VAL A 81 6.84 4.68 10.54
C VAL A 81 7.53 3.66 9.64
N ALA A 82 6.97 2.46 9.49
CA ALA A 82 7.49 1.41 8.61
C ALA A 82 7.36 1.75 7.11
N LEU A 83 6.47 2.67 6.72
CA LEU A 83 6.39 3.13 5.33
C LEU A 83 7.66 3.86 4.89
N VAL A 84 8.35 4.59 5.78
CA VAL A 84 9.58 5.31 5.42
C VAL A 84 10.68 4.38 4.91
N PRO A 85 11.13 3.35 5.66
CA PRO A 85 12.10 2.39 5.14
C PRO A 85 11.56 1.57 3.97
N PHE A 86 10.24 1.30 3.93
CA PHE A 86 9.62 0.61 2.80
C PHE A 86 9.74 1.40 1.50
N VAL A 87 9.47 2.72 1.51
CA VAL A 87 9.60 3.57 0.32
C VAL A 87 11.05 3.63 -0.15
N ILE A 88 12.02 3.73 0.77
CA ILE A 88 13.44 3.71 0.43
C ILE A 88 13.80 2.37 -0.25
N TRP A 89 13.36 1.25 0.31
CA TRP A 89 13.59 -0.08 -0.26
C TRP A 89 12.91 -0.24 -1.62
N ALA A 90 11.66 0.17 -1.75
CA ALA A 90 10.90 0.14 -3.00
C ALA A 90 11.60 0.92 -4.11
N ASN A 91 12.04 2.15 -3.82
CA ASN A 91 12.77 2.98 -4.76
C ASN A 91 14.10 2.32 -5.18
N ARG A 92 14.81 1.67 -4.25
CA ARG A 92 16.04 0.93 -4.58
C ARG A 92 15.77 -0.27 -5.48
N CYS A 93 14.70 -1.02 -5.24
CA CYS A 93 14.32 -2.16 -6.09
C CYS A 93 14.00 -1.71 -7.52
N VAL A 94 13.23 -0.64 -7.69
CA VAL A 94 12.88 -0.11 -9.00
C VAL A 94 14.11 0.49 -9.69
N ALA A 95 14.92 1.29 -8.97
CA ALA A 95 16.15 1.87 -9.52
C ALA A 95 17.15 0.80 -9.97
N LYS A 96 17.25 -0.32 -9.26
CA LYS A 96 18.09 -1.45 -9.68
C LYS A 96 17.60 -2.04 -10.99
N ALA A 97 16.30 -2.31 -11.11
CA ALA A 97 15.72 -2.84 -12.36
C ALA A 97 15.89 -1.88 -13.55
N CYS A 98 15.84 -0.56 -13.32
CA CYS A 98 16.15 0.43 -14.35
C CYS A 98 17.63 0.39 -14.76
N ARG A 99 18.56 0.23 -13.82
CA ARG A 99 20.00 0.14 -14.12
C ARG A 99 20.37 -1.10 -14.93
N VAL A 100 19.78 -2.25 -14.61
CA VAL A 100 20.00 -3.48 -15.42
C VAL A 100 19.48 -3.28 -16.85
N ARG A 101 18.31 -2.65 -17.01
CA ARG A 101 17.77 -2.30 -18.33
C ARG A 101 18.71 -1.39 -19.12
N ASP A 102 19.33 -0.41 -18.46
CA ASP A 102 20.20 0.58 -19.11
C ASP A 102 21.63 0.03 -19.34
N GLY A 103 21.91 -1.24 -18.99
CA GLY A 103 23.20 -1.89 -19.22
C GLY A 103 24.33 -1.38 -18.31
N LEU A 104 23.97 -0.80 -17.16
CA LEU A 104 24.92 -0.18 -16.21
C LEU A 104 25.35 -1.12 -15.07
N GLU A 105 24.87 -2.37 -15.05
CA GLU A 105 25.41 -3.44 -14.21
C GLU A 105 26.24 -4.37 -15.12
N GLU A 106 27.57 -4.17 -15.15
CA GLU A 106 28.57 -5.16 -15.61
C GLU A 106 28.87 -6.19 -14.51
#